data_AF-A0A1D2WGV8-F1
#
_entry.id   AF-A0A1D2WGV8-F1
#
_cell.length_a   1.000
_cell.length_b   1.000
_cell.length_c   1.000
_cell.angle_alpha   90.00
_cell.angle_beta   90.00
_cell.angle_gamma   90.00
#
_symmetry.space_group_name_H-M   'P 1'
#
loop_
_entity.id
_entity.type
_entity.pdbx_description
1 polymer ?
#
loop_
_entity_poly.entity_id
_entity_poly.type
_entity_poly.pdbx_seq_one_letter_code
_entity_poly.pdbx_strand_id
1 'polypeptide(L)' 'MKIEELLKPCPECGSKDKTQHRDFDNEFKAYGSNGELKCSNCGHIFITRDEAIDRRRESEKQLENK' A
#
# COMPACT_ATOMS: atom_id res chain seq x y z
N MET A 1 3.27 4.28 6.78
CA MET A 1 4.11 5.16 5.94
C MET A 1 3.99 6.58 6.43
N LYS A 2 5.09 7.33 6.46
CA LYS A 2 5.04 8.77 6.74
C LYS A 2 4.54 9.51 5.50
N ILE A 3 3.83 10.62 5.68
CA ILE A 3 3.24 11.43 4.59
C ILE A 3 4.31 11.87 3.58
N GLU A 4 5.52 12.15 4.05
CA GLU A 4 6.66 12.60 3.24
C GLU A 4 7.07 11.59 2.15
N GLU A 5 6.96 10.28 2.43
CA GLU A 5 7.34 9.23 1.48
C GLU A 5 6.30 9.04 0.37
N LEU A 6 5.03 9.33 0.66
CA LEU A 6 3.96 9.31 -0.32
C LEU A 6 4.14 10.41 -1.37
N LEU A 7 4.63 11.58 -0.94
CA LEU A 7 4.85 12.75 -1.80
C LEU A 7 6.15 12.70 -2.62
N LYS A 8 7.04 11.74 -2.33
CA LYS A 8 8.27 11.56 -3.12
C LYS A 8 7.92 11.23 -4.57
N PRO A 9 8.54 11.92 -5.54
CA PRO A 9 8.32 11.65 -6.95
C PRO A 9 8.73 10.22 -7.30
N CYS A 10 8.09 9.66 -8.32
CA CYS A 10 8.44 8.36 -8.87
C CYS A 10 9.89 8.40 -9.40
N PRO A 11 10.73 7.40 -9.06
CA PRO A 11 12.11 7.36 -9.50
C PRO A 11 12.27 7.18 -11.02
N GLU A 12 11.26 6.60 -11.68
CA GLU A 12 11.33 6.32 -13.13
C GLU A 12 10.82 7.48 -13.99
N CYS A 13 9.66 8.05 -13.65
CA CYS A 13 9.01 9.06 -14.48
C CYS A 13 8.89 10.44 -13.84
N GLY A 14 9.31 10.61 -12.59
CA GLY A 14 9.21 11.87 -11.85
C GLY A 14 7.79 12.28 -11.43
N SER A 15 6.76 11.54 -11.83
CA SER A 15 5.37 11.82 -11.44
C SER A 15 5.16 11.64 -9.94
N LYS A 16 4.34 12.52 -9.34
CA LYS A 16 3.94 12.43 -7.93
C LYS A 16 2.64 11.64 -7.75
N ASP A 17 1.95 11.33 -8.84
CA ASP A 17 0.67 10.65 -8.81
C ASP A 17 0.88 9.15 -8.58
N LYS A 18 0.25 8.65 -7.52
CA LYS A 18 0.29 7.25 -7.12
C LYS A 18 -1.13 6.72 -7.00
N THR A 19 -1.34 5.52 -7.51
CA THR A 19 -2.59 4.77 -7.38
C THR A 19 -2.41 3.72 -6.29
N GLN A 20 -3.19 3.84 -5.21
CA GLN A 20 -3.27 2.83 -4.17
C GLN A 20 -4.39 1.84 -4.51
N HIS A 21 -4.01 0.58 -4.71
CA HIS A 21 -4.97 -0.53 -4.76
C HIS A 21 -5.36 -0.92 -3.34
N ARG A 22 -6.64 -1.22 -3.14
CA ARG A 22 -7.18 -1.68 -1.86
C ARG A 22 -7.68 -3.11 -1.99
N ASP A 23 -7.30 -3.93 -1.02
CA ASP A 23 -7.82 -5.29 -0.87
C ASP A 23 -9.02 -5.24 0.06
N PHE A 24 -10.18 -5.51 -0.51
CA PHE A 24 -11.43 -5.60 0.23
C PHE A 24 -11.61 -6.99 0.83
N ASP A 25 -12.23 -7.03 1.99
CA ASP A 25 -12.68 -8.27 2.61
C ASP A 25 -13.61 -9.04 1.67
N ASN A 26 -13.44 -10.36 1.60
CA ASN A 26 -14.16 -11.19 0.64
C ASN A 26 -15.64 -11.38 0.98
N GLU A 27 -16.00 -11.31 2.26
CA GLU A 27 -17.36 -11.62 2.73
C GLU A 27 -18.24 -10.37 2.63
N PHE A 28 -17.84 -9.29 3.32
CA PHE A 28 -18.68 -8.09 3.41
C PHE A 28 -18.25 -6.98 2.45
N LYS A 29 -17.02 -7.02 1.93
CA LYS A 29 -16.39 -5.95 1.11
C LYS A 29 -16.47 -4.54 1.70
N ALA A 30 -16.91 -4.41 2.95
CA ALA A 30 -17.05 -3.15 3.66
C ALA A 30 -15.70 -2.68 4.24
N TYR A 31 -14.85 -3.63 4.60
CA TYR A 31 -13.51 -3.36 5.12
C TYR A 31 -12.50 -3.48 3.99
N GLY A 32 -11.90 -2.34 3.65
CA GLY A 32 -10.84 -2.24 2.65
C GLY A 32 -9.52 -1.95 3.32
N SER A 33 -8.52 -2.74 2.99
CA SER A 33 -7.18 -2.56 3.52
C SER A 33 -6.19 -2.23 2.40
N ASN A 34 -5.05 -1.66 2.77
CA ASN A 34 -4.04 -1.27 1.78
C ASN A 34 -3.42 -2.52 1.14
N GLY A 35 -3.37 -2.54 -0.19
CA GLY A 35 -2.68 -3.52 -1.00
C GLY A 35 -1.53 -2.86 -1.78
N GLU A 36 -1.44 -3.17 -3.07
CA GLU A 36 -0.41 -2.63 -3.97
C GLU A 36 -0.45 -1.09 -4.07
N LEU A 37 0.73 -0.46 -4.08
CA LEU A 37 0.90 0.96 -4.41
C LEU A 37 1.76 1.10 -5.66
N LYS A 38 1.23 1.75 -6.70
CA LYS A 38 1.94 1.97 -7.96
C LYS A 38 1.88 3.41 -8.45
N CYS A 39 2.83 3.81 -9.30
CA CYS A 39 2.77 5.07 -10.00
C CYS A 39 1.64 5.05 -11.03
N SER A 40 0.82 6.10 -11.07
CA SER A 40 -0.29 6.22 -12.02
C SER A 40 0.18 6.41 -13.46
N ASN A 41 1.39 6.94 -13.65
CA ASN A 41 1.91 7.30 -14.97
C ASN A 41 2.70 6.18 -15.64
N CYS A 42 3.72 5.61 -14.97
CA CYS A 42 4.57 4.57 -15.55
C CYS A 42 4.30 3.15 -15.03
N GLY A 43 3.47 3.00 -13.99
CA GLY A 43 3.18 1.70 -13.39
C GLY A 43 4.25 1.19 -12.41
N HIS A 44 5.29 1.97 -12.11
CA HIS A 44 6.32 1.60 -11.11
C HIS A 44 5.69 1.21 -9.78
N ILE A 45 6.00 0.01 -9.28
CA ILE A 45 5.42 -0.55 -8.06
C ILE A 45 6.29 -0.11 -6.87
N PHE A 46 5.71 0.68 -5.98
CA PHE A 46 6.36 1.11 -4.74
C PHE A 46 6.22 0.09 -3.62
N ILE A 47 5.05 -0.57 -3.56
CA ILE A 47 4.73 -1.61 -2.59
C ILE A 47 3.95 -2.68 -3.33
N THR A 48 4.44 -3.91 -3.29
CA THR A 48 3.74 -5.06 -3.85
C THR A 48 2.60 -5.49 -2.93
N ARG A 49 1.63 -6.24 -3.48
CA ARG A 49 0.52 -6.78 -2.69
C ARG A 49 1.01 -7.62 -1.52
N ASP A 50 2.00 -8.48 -1.75
CA ASP A 50 2.50 -9.40 -0.72
C ASP A 50 3.18 -8.65 0.43
N GLU A 51 4.01 -7.64 0.11
CA GLU A 51 4.61 -6.78 1.13
C GLU A 51 3.55 -6.02 1.96
N ALA A 52 2.46 -5.60 1.33
CA ALA A 52 1.35 -4.93 2.03
C ALA A 52 0.61 -5.89 2.98
N ILE A 53 0.47 -7.16 2.60
CA ILE A 53 -0.12 -8.22 3.45
C ILE A 53 0.80 -8.54 4.62
N ASP A 54 2.10 -8.73 4.36
CA ASP A 54 3.07 -9.10 5.40
C ASP A 54 3.20 -7.99 6.46
N ARG A 55 3.29 -6.73 6.04
CA ARG A 55 3.29 -5.57 6.95
C ARG A 55 2.04 -5.52 7.84
N ARG A 56 0.89 -5.92 7.29
CA ARG A 56 -0.37 -5.95 8.04
C ARG A 56 -0.36 -7.06 9.08
N ARG A 57 0.03 -8.28 8.69
CA ARG A 57 0.17 -9.40 9.62
C ARG A 57 1.14 -9.09 10.74
N GLU A 58 2.24 -8.40 10.44
CA GLU A 58 3.16 -7.90 11.47
C GLU A 58 2.48 -6.90 12.39
N SER A 59 1.75 -5.91 11.86
CA SER A 59 1.04 -4.94 12.68
C SER A 59 -0.04 -5.57 13.57
N GLU A 60 -0.75 -6.59 13.07
CA GLU A 60 -1.74 -7.37 13.81
C GLU A 60 -1.09 -8.15 14.96
N LYS A 61 0.02 -8.84 14.71
CA LYS A 61 0.79 -9.56 15.76
C LYS A 61 1.31 -8.62 16.84
N GLN A 62 1.74 -7.41 16.48
CA GLN A 62 2.22 -6.41 17.44
C GLN A 62 1.09 -5.84 18.31
N LEU A 63 -0.15 -5.81 17.79
CA LEU A 63 -1.35 -5.45 18.54
C LEU A 63 -1.80 -6.56 19.49
N GLU A 64 -1.65 -7.82 19.09
CA GLU A 64 -2.05 -8.98 19.89
C GLU A 64 -1.10 -9.25 21.07
N ASN A 65 0.18 -8.91 20.93
CA ASN A 65 1.20 -9.07 21.98
C ASN A 65 1.23 -7.92 23.01
N LYS A 66 0.26 -7.00 22.98
CA LYS A 66 0.25 -5.76 23.77
C LYS A 66 -0.95 -5.71 24.72
#